data_AF-A0A2G7G1N1-F1
#
_entry.id   AF-A0A2G7G1N1-F1
#
_cell.length_a   1.000
_cell.length_b   1.000
_cell.length_c   1.000
_cell.angle_alpha   90.00
_cell.angle_beta   90.00
_cell.angle_gamma   90.00
#
_symmetry.space_group_name_H-M   'P 1'
#
loop_
_entity.id
_entity.type
_entity.pdbx_description
1 polymer ?
#
loop_
_entity_poly.entity_id
_entity_poly.type
_entity_poly.pdbx_seq_one_letter_code
_entity_poly.pdbx_strand_id
1 'polypeptide(L)'
;MAGRSPARLLFTLATPPLLVGYGTHHRASPYTSQLNNSTCPPYRHLRRPDPPPRPSSTDQPPHKKPTKQDLNIAWAQSLLNCSILRLEAKVIGLFRKGKFNPGDLGTTPAGFSPDPETGAPRELLNGAMIVIRQPVGNEPLLVKWEIPDGPRRFFETIARWGYPWRLMTGGRHEMSVEGPFDGEGDEESLGPFVEVRFASAHTYEIVPEEGGLLQQKTIPKWVGRLHRGYARFLLDTAVKELVEGTE
;
A
#
# COMPACT_ATOMS: atom_id res chain seq x y z
N MET A 1 10.49 40.10 1.31
CA MET A 1 9.20 39.55 0.81
C MET A 1 9.52 38.45 -0.19
N ALA A 2 9.39 37.18 0.22
CA ALA A 2 9.76 36.04 -0.63
C ALA A 2 8.59 35.67 -1.56
N GLY A 3 8.80 35.83 -2.87
CA GLY A 3 7.83 35.48 -3.90
C GLY A 3 7.53 33.98 -3.89
N ARG A 4 6.28 33.62 -3.60
CA ARG A 4 5.78 32.25 -3.74
C ARG A 4 5.58 31.97 -5.23
N SER A 5 6.32 31.00 -5.76
CA SER A 5 6.26 30.59 -7.17
C SER A 5 4.87 30.04 -7.56
N PRO A 6 4.26 30.52 -8.66
CA PRO A 6 2.94 30.10 -9.15
C PRO A 6 2.89 28.66 -9.72
N ALA A 7 4.02 27.96 -9.83
CA ALA A 7 4.08 26.61 -10.40
C ALA A 7 3.38 25.51 -9.56
N ARG A 8 3.03 25.79 -8.29
CA ARG A 8 2.34 24.81 -7.43
C ARG A 8 0.83 24.66 -7.70
N LEU A 9 0.20 25.60 -8.42
CA LEU A 9 -1.27 25.62 -8.57
C LEU A 9 -1.78 24.73 -9.71
N LEU A 10 -0.97 24.49 -10.75
CA LEU A 10 -1.40 23.83 -11.98
C LEU A 10 -1.44 22.30 -11.89
N PHE A 11 -0.69 21.68 -10.99
CA PHE A 11 -0.58 20.21 -10.96
C PHE A 11 -1.73 19.50 -10.26
N THR A 12 -2.48 20.21 -9.41
CA THR A 12 -3.60 19.65 -8.66
C THR A 12 -4.87 19.43 -9.45
N LEU A 13 -4.87 19.77 -10.73
CA LEU A 13 -5.95 19.46 -11.67
C LEU A 13 -5.56 18.41 -12.72
N ALA A 14 -4.26 18.13 -12.93
CA ALA A 14 -3.77 17.30 -14.03
C ALA A 14 -3.34 15.88 -13.61
N THR A 15 -2.96 15.67 -12.36
CA THR A 15 -2.87 14.33 -11.77
C THR A 15 -4.14 14.08 -10.98
N PRO A 16 -5.00 13.10 -11.34
CA PRO A 16 -6.05 12.68 -10.42
C PRO A 16 -5.37 12.34 -9.08
N PRO A 17 -5.87 12.84 -7.94
CA PRO A 17 -5.34 12.45 -6.63
C PRO A 17 -5.68 10.96 -6.44
N LEU A 18 -4.79 10.08 -6.90
CA LEU A 18 -4.96 8.62 -6.85
C LEU A 18 -4.68 8.05 -5.45
N LEU A 19 -4.09 8.84 -4.55
CA LEU A 19 -3.94 8.48 -3.14
C LEU A 19 -5.16 8.85 -2.32
N VAL A 20 -6.23 8.11 -2.53
CA VAL A 20 -7.41 8.14 -1.67
C VAL A 20 -7.64 6.64 -1.26
N GLY A 21 -8.62 6.18 -0.48
CA GLY A 21 -8.74 4.71 -0.17
C GLY A 21 -10.03 4.26 0.52
N TYR A 22 -10.58 3.10 0.17
CA TYR A 22 -11.56 2.19 0.81
C TYR A 22 -11.02 0.77 1.12
N GLY A 23 -11.26 0.17 2.29
CA GLY A 23 -10.97 -1.24 2.62
C GLY A 23 -11.31 -2.30 1.57
N THR A 24 -10.34 -3.14 1.18
CA THR A 24 -10.58 -4.39 0.44
C THR A 24 -9.75 -5.55 0.99
N HIS A 25 -10.36 -6.74 0.97
CA HIS A 25 -9.82 -8.00 1.47
C HIS A 25 -9.28 -8.82 0.30
N HIS A 26 -8.07 -9.37 0.40
CA HIS A 26 -7.56 -10.37 -0.54
C HIS A 26 -6.89 -11.51 0.23
N ARG A 27 -7.29 -12.74 -0.09
CA ARG A 27 -6.58 -13.95 0.33
C ARG A 27 -5.52 -14.22 -0.73
N ALA A 28 -4.25 -14.27 -0.34
CA ALA A 28 -3.16 -14.60 -1.26
C ALA A 28 -2.89 -16.11 -1.15
N SER A 29 -2.98 -16.83 -2.27
CA SER A 29 -2.56 -18.23 -2.41
C SER A 29 -1.26 -18.25 -3.23
N PRO A 30 -0.24 -19.03 -2.85
CA PRO A 30 0.91 -19.25 -3.70
C PRO A 30 0.53 -20.29 -4.77
N TYR A 31 0.75 -19.98 -6.05
CA TYR A 31 0.56 -20.79 -7.28
C TYR A 31 -0.73 -20.55 -8.10
N THR A 32 -0.58 -19.81 -9.20
CA THR A 32 -1.30 -20.06 -10.46
C THR A 32 -0.40 -19.85 -11.67
N SER A 33 0.27 -20.92 -12.12
CA SER A 33 0.64 -21.26 -13.52
C SER A 33 1.54 -22.51 -13.43
N GLN A 34 1.48 -23.57 -14.23
CA GLN A 34 0.75 -23.97 -15.42
C GLN A 34 0.56 -25.50 -15.34
N LEU A 35 -0.39 -26.07 -16.09
CA LEU A 35 -0.16 -27.31 -16.85
C LEU A 35 -1.30 -27.51 -17.85
N ASN A 36 -1.09 -27.01 -19.07
CA ASN A 36 -1.81 -27.47 -20.25
C ASN A 36 -1.06 -28.69 -20.80
N ASN A 37 -1.78 -29.80 -20.90
CA ASN A 37 -1.33 -31.04 -21.51
C ASN A 37 -1.07 -30.89 -23.01
N SER A 38 0.05 -31.43 -23.49
CA SER A 38 0.16 -31.99 -24.84
C SER A 38 1.31 -33.01 -24.91
N THR A 39 1.04 -34.07 -25.64
CA THR A 39 1.59 -35.44 -25.57
C THR A 39 2.77 -35.67 -26.53
N CYS A 40 3.66 -36.63 -26.19
CA CYS A 40 4.53 -37.52 -27.03
C CYS A 40 6.03 -37.57 -26.58
N PRO A 41 6.82 -38.62 -26.94
CA PRO A 41 6.86 -40.02 -26.46
C PRO A 41 8.22 -40.35 -25.75
N PRO A 42 8.50 -41.59 -25.27
CA PRO A 42 9.50 -41.82 -24.21
C PRO A 42 10.94 -42.00 -24.75
N TYR A 43 11.90 -41.32 -24.12
CA TYR A 43 13.34 -41.54 -24.37
C TYR A 43 13.96 -42.45 -23.31
N ARG A 44 14.76 -43.39 -23.81
CA ARG A 44 15.49 -44.47 -23.13
C ARG A 44 16.44 -43.96 -22.04
N HIS A 45 16.46 -44.66 -20.91
CA HIS A 45 17.38 -44.47 -19.79
C HIS A 45 18.86 -44.52 -20.20
N LEU A 46 19.59 -43.44 -19.96
CA LEU A 46 21.03 -43.46 -19.71
C LEU A 46 21.24 -43.29 -18.20
N ARG A 47 21.80 -44.31 -17.52
CA ARG A 47 22.21 -44.22 -16.11
C ARG A 47 23.23 -43.09 -15.96
N ARG A 48 22.90 -42.07 -15.17
CA ARG A 48 23.92 -41.16 -14.61
C ARG A 48 24.68 -41.90 -13.51
N PRO A 49 26.00 -41.68 -13.36
CA PRO A 49 26.72 -42.09 -12.16
C PRO A 49 26.14 -41.37 -10.93
N ASP A 50 26.06 -42.06 -9.80
CA ASP A 50 25.56 -41.49 -8.56
C ASP A 50 26.42 -40.28 -8.13
N PRO A 51 25.80 -39.17 -7.69
CA PRO A 51 26.55 -38.07 -7.09
C PRO A 51 27.16 -38.52 -5.75
N PRO A 52 28.33 -37.97 -5.36
CA PRO A 52 28.93 -38.29 -4.08
C PRO A 52 27.99 -37.92 -2.93
N PRO A 53 28.07 -38.63 -1.78
CA PRO A 53 27.18 -38.40 -0.65
C PRO A 53 27.30 -36.95 -0.17
N ARG A 54 26.15 -36.26 -0.07
CA ARG A 54 26.07 -34.92 0.51
C ARG A 54 26.55 -34.95 1.96
N PRO A 55 27.37 -33.97 2.40
CA PRO A 55 27.60 -33.78 3.81
C PRO A 55 26.27 -33.53 4.52
N SER A 56 26.07 -34.21 5.64
CA SER A 56 24.93 -34.06 6.54
C SER A 56 24.74 -32.59 6.90
N SER A 57 23.59 -32.02 6.54
CA SER A 57 23.16 -30.70 6.96
C SER A 57 22.76 -30.74 8.42
N THR A 58 23.74 -30.65 9.31
CA THR A 58 23.53 -30.31 10.71
C THR A 58 23.64 -28.79 10.84
N ASP A 59 22.71 -28.20 11.58
CA ASP A 59 22.66 -26.80 12.03
C ASP A 59 22.17 -25.73 11.04
N GLN A 60 20.89 -25.81 10.65
CA GLN A 60 20.11 -24.57 10.56
C GLN A 60 19.48 -24.28 11.93
N PRO A 61 19.66 -23.08 12.51
CA PRO A 61 18.97 -22.71 13.73
C PRO A 61 17.45 -22.78 13.51
N PRO A 62 16.65 -23.11 14.55
CA PRO A 62 15.22 -23.28 14.40
C PRO A 62 14.60 -22.00 13.81
N HIS A 63 13.92 -22.13 12.66
CA HIS A 63 13.16 -21.06 12.05
C HIS A 63 12.12 -20.55 13.06
N LYS A 64 12.41 -19.39 13.67
CA LYS A 64 11.45 -18.71 14.55
C LYS A 64 10.22 -18.35 13.72
N LYS A 65 9.05 -18.82 14.14
CA LYS A 65 7.79 -18.44 13.48
C LYS A 65 7.65 -16.91 13.49
N PRO A 66 7.29 -16.28 12.36
CA PRO A 66 7.14 -14.83 12.30
C PRO A 66 6.04 -14.41 13.28
N THR A 67 6.31 -13.33 14.02
CA THR A 67 5.33 -12.73 14.92
C THR A 67 4.28 -11.96 14.12
N LYS A 68 3.14 -11.64 14.74
CA LYS A 68 2.12 -10.79 14.13
C LYS A 68 2.68 -9.43 13.69
N GLN A 69 3.56 -8.87 14.51
CA GLN A 69 4.24 -7.62 14.20
C GLN A 69 5.13 -7.77 12.97
N ASP A 70 5.89 -8.87 12.85
CA ASP A 70 6.72 -9.13 11.68
C ASP A 70 5.88 -9.21 10.41
N LEU A 71 4.71 -9.85 10.47
CA LEU A 71 3.76 -9.92 9.35
C LEU A 71 3.22 -8.52 9.00
N ASN A 72 2.80 -7.72 9.98
CA ASN A 72 2.31 -6.36 9.74
C ASN A 72 3.39 -5.46 9.11
N ILE A 73 4.64 -5.57 9.57
CA ILE A 73 5.79 -4.84 9.00
C ILE A 73 6.02 -5.29 7.56
N ALA A 74 6.12 -6.61 7.33
CA ALA A 74 6.36 -7.17 6.02
C ALA A 74 5.26 -6.78 5.02
N TRP A 75 3.99 -6.86 5.43
CA TRP A 75 2.87 -6.45 4.59
C TRP A 75 2.91 -4.97 4.23
N ALA A 76 3.12 -4.09 5.23
CA ALA A 76 3.20 -2.65 5.00
C ALA A 76 4.35 -2.29 4.05
N GLN A 77 5.53 -2.89 4.24
CA GLN A 77 6.69 -2.69 3.35
C GLN A 77 6.40 -3.19 1.94
N SER A 78 5.76 -4.35 1.80
CA SER A 78 5.43 -4.94 0.50
C SER A 78 4.46 -4.06 -0.28
N LEU A 79 3.39 -3.58 0.38
CA LEU A 79 2.43 -2.69 -0.25
C LEU A 79 3.09 -1.36 -0.65
N LEU A 80 3.83 -0.71 0.26
CA LEU A 80 4.50 0.58 -0.02
C LEU A 80 5.58 0.48 -1.10
N ASN A 81 6.21 -0.67 -1.24
CA ASN A 81 7.28 -0.89 -2.21
C ASN A 81 6.79 -1.46 -3.55
N CYS A 82 5.49 -1.73 -3.71
CA CYS A 82 4.97 -2.23 -4.96
C CYS A 82 5.28 -1.26 -6.12
N SER A 83 5.46 -1.78 -7.34
CA SER A 83 5.92 -1.00 -8.49
C SER A 83 5.13 0.29 -8.71
N ILE A 84 3.81 0.23 -8.55
CA ILE A 84 2.90 1.35 -8.75
C ILE A 84 3.11 2.44 -7.70
N LEU A 85 3.04 2.11 -6.40
CA LEU A 85 3.28 3.09 -5.34
C LEU A 85 4.70 3.63 -5.36
N ARG A 86 5.69 2.80 -5.71
CA ARG A 86 7.08 3.23 -5.86
C ARG A 86 7.23 4.24 -6.99
N LEU A 87 6.53 4.06 -8.12
CA LEU A 87 6.50 5.03 -9.21
C LEU A 87 5.82 6.33 -8.78
N GLU A 88 4.64 6.26 -8.15
CA GLU A 88 3.95 7.44 -7.62
C GLU A 88 4.82 8.21 -6.64
N ALA A 89 5.50 7.52 -5.74
CA ALA A 89 6.42 8.12 -4.78
C ALA A 89 7.59 8.84 -5.46
N LYS A 90 8.14 8.30 -6.55
CA LYS A 90 9.19 8.96 -7.36
C LYS A 90 8.68 10.23 -8.02
N VAL A 91 7.46 10.19 -8.56
CA VAL A 91 6.81 11.36 -9.15
C VAL A 91 6.57 12.43 -8.07
N ILE A 92 6.09 12.04 -6.90
CA ILE A 92 5.93 12.94 -5.75
C ILE A 92 7.28 13.55 -5.35
N GLY A 93 8.34 12.75 -5.30
CA GLY A 93 9.70 13.20 -5.01
C GLY A 93 10.20 14.24 -6.01
N LEU A 94 9.91 14.04 -7.30
CA LEU A 94 10.28 14.98 -8.35
C LEU A 94 9.64 16.36 -8.10
N PHE A 95 8.36 16.39 -7.73
CA PHE A 95 7.64 17.65 -7.50
C PHE A 95 7.90 18.28 -6.13
N ARG A 96 8.09 17.49 -5.07
CA ARG A 96 8.27 18.00 -3.71
C ARG A 96 9.72 18.28 -3.34
N LYS A 97 10.65 17.49 -3.88
CA LYS A 97 12.08 17.51 -3.49
C LYS A 97 13.01 17.72 -4.70
N GLY A 98 12.49 17.81 -5.92
CA GLY A 98 13.29 17.97 -7.13
C GLY A 98 14.07 16.72 -7.54
N LYS A 99 13.73 15.54 -6.99
CA LYS A 99 14.46 14.28 -7.22
C LYS A 99 13.50 13.14 -7.54
N PHE A 100 13.71 12.43 -8.64
CA PHE A 100 12.92 11.27 -9.02
C PHE A 100 13.31 10.02 -8.20
N ASN A 101 13.01 10.06 -6.90
CA ASN A 101 13.34 9.03 -5.92
C ASN A 101 12.10 8.75 -5.06
N PRO A 102 11.80 7.49 -4.70
CA PRO A 102 10.58 7.16 -3.95
C PRO A 102 10.57 7.70 -2.51
N GLY A 103 11.70 8.17 -1.98
CA GLY A 103 11.84 8.55 -0.58
C GLY A 103 11.86 7.33 0.32
N ASP A 104 11.44 7.51 1.56
CA ASP A 104 11.32 6.40 2.51
C ASP A 104 10.04 5.58 2.28
N LEU A 105 10.23 4.27 2.19
CA LEU A 105 9.18 3.25 2.00
C LEU A 105 9.02 2.34 3.23
N GLY A 106 9.66 2.69 4.35
CA GLY A 106 9.67 1.88 5.57
C GLY A 106 10.68 0.74 5.55
N THR A 107 11.60 0.72 4.59
CA THR A 107 12.66 -0.31 4.45
C THR A 107 13.96 0.04 5.16
N THR A 108 14.05 1.23 5.77
CA THR A 108 15.22 1.61 6.58
C THR A 108 15.30 0.79 7.87
N PRO A 109 16.46 0.70 8.54
CA PRO A 109 16.57 -0.01 9.82
C PRO A 109 15.64 0.50 10.92
N ALA A 110 15.24 1.78 10.85
CA ALA A 110 14.26 2.37 11.77
C ALA A 110 12.81 1.94 11.45
N GLY A 111 12.56 1.36 10.27
CA GLY A 111 11.26 0.94 9.80
C GLY A 111 10.27 2.11 9.75
N PHE A 112 9.20 1.98 10.53
CA PHE A 112 8.13 2.98 10.66
C PHE A 112 8.23 3.83 11.93
N SER A 113 9.33 3.70 12.67
CA SER A 113 9.48 4.37 13.96
C SER A 113 9.61 5.88 13.79
N PRO A 114 9.10 6.67 14.77
CA PRO A 114 9.36 8.11 14.79
C PRO A 114 10.87 8.37 14.85
N ASP A 115 11.24 9.60 14.50
CA ASP A 115 12.63 10.03 14.60
C ASP A 115 13.12 9.92 16.05
N PRO A 116 14.26 9.24 16.31
CA PRO A 116 14.72 8.95 17.66
C PRO A 116 15.22 10.20 18.42
N GLU A 117 15.65 11.24 17.70
CA GLU A 117 16.20 12.46 18.31
C GLU A 117 15.09 13.47 18.61
N THR A 118 14.14 13.62 17.68
CA THR A 118 13.10 14.66 17.73
C THR A 118 11.74 14.14 18.17
N GLY A 119 11.51 12.83 18.12
CA GLY A 119 10.19 12.22 18.31
C GLY A 119 9.19 12.54 17.19
N ALA A 120 9.65 13.16 16.09
CA ALA A 120 8.79 13.56 15.00
C ALA A 120 8.21 12.31 14.29
N PRO A 121 6.92 12.34 13.89
CA PRO A 121 6.32 11.28 13.10
C PRO A 121 7.11 11.01 11.82
N ARG A 122 7.25 9.73 11.46
CA ARG A 122 7.98 9.34 10.25
C ARG A 122 7.22 9.78 8.99
N GLU A 123 7.94 10.38 8.04
CA GLU A 123 7.42 10.72 6.71
C GLU A 123 7.75 9.60 5.70
N LEU A 124 6.74 9.12 4.99
CA LEU A 124 6.85 8.12 3.92
C LEU A 124 6.49 8.74 2.57
N LEU A 125 6.94 8.13 1.47
CA LEU A 125 6.64 8.54 0.09
C LEU A 125 6.90 10.04 -0.15
N ASN A 126 8.10 10.51 0.22
CA ASN A 126 8.48 11.93 0.18
C ASN A 126 7.55 12.86 0.99
N GLY A 127 7.05 12.37 2.13
CA GLY A 127 6.16 13.10 3.03
C GLY A 127 4.72 13.18 2.53
N ALA A 128 4.33 12.35 1.56
CA ALA A 128 2.92 12.22 1.17
C ALA A 128 2.11 11.48 2.25
N MET A 129 2.76 10.58 2.98
CA MET A 129 2.17 9.87 4.11
C MET A 129 2.97 10.16 5.38
N ILE A 130 2.26 10.30 6.50
CA ILE A 130 2.84 10.50 7.83
C ILE A 130 2.37 9.34 8.71
N VAL A 131 3.30 8.64 9.33
CA VAL A 131 2.98 7.55 10.25
C VAL A 131 2.32 8.11 11.51
N ILE A 132 1.10 7.67 11.81
CA ILE A 132 0.40 8.01 13.06
C ILE A 132 0.53 6.86 14.07
N ARG A 133 0.52 5.62 13.59
CA ARG A 133 0.70 4.41 14.41
C ARG A 133 1.59 3.45 13.65
N GLN A 134 2.74 3.14 14.25
CA GLN A 134 3.64 2.09 13.77
C GLN A 134 3.08 0.70 14.08
N PRO A 135 3.44 -0.33 13.30
CA PRO A 135 3.05 -1.71 13.60
C PRO A 135 3.78 -2.21 14.86
N VAL A 136 3.04 -2.43 15.95
CA VAL A 136 3.55 -2.95 17.23
C VAL A 136 2.57 -3.98 17.77
N GLY A 137 3.09 -5.16 18.14
CA GLY A 137 2.26 -6.27 18.58
C GLY A 137 1.24 -6.67 17.52
N ASN A 138 -0.04 -6.47 17.82
CA ASN A 138 -1.14 -6.79 16.90
C ASN A 138 -1.61 -5.58 16.07
N GLU A 139 -1.16 -4.38 16.40
CA GLU A 139 -1.60 -3.16 15.72
C GLU A 139 -0.94 -3.05 14.34
N PRO A 140 -1.72 -2.75 13.28
CA PRO A 140 -1.19 -2.52 11.94
C PRO A 140 -0.65 -1.11 11.75
N LEU A 141 0.10 -0.90 10.66
CA LEU A 141 0.55 0.43 10.26
C LEU A 141 -0.66 1.32 9.91
N LEU A 142 -0.73 2.50 10.53
CA LEU A 142 -1.69 3.55 10.21
C LEU A 142 -0.94 4.82 9.80
N VAL A 143 -1.24 5.31 8.61
CA VAL A 143 -0.69 6.56 8.08
C VAL A 143 -1.81 7.56 7.83
N LYS A 144 -1.51 8.85 7.92
CA LYS A 144 -2.34 9.92 7.37
C LYS A 144 -1.70 10.54 6.15
N TRP A 145 -2.53 11.12 5.31
CA TRP A 145 -2.13 11.98 4.22
C TRP A 145 -3.06 13.18 4.19
N GLU A 146 -2.57 14.29 3.62
CA GLU A 146 -3.26 15.57 3.60
C GLU A 146 -3.23 16.14 2.18
N ILE A 147 -4.35 16.73 1.75
CA ILE A 147 -4.41 17.50 0.51
C ILE A 147 -3.89 18.90 0.80
N PRO A 148 -3.00 19.45 -0.05
CA PRO A 148 -2.57 20.83 0.08
C PRO A 148 -3.74 21.81 0.12
N ASP A 149 -3.55 22.93 0.83
CA ASP A 149 -4.59 23.93 1.02
C ASP A 149 -5.13 24.53 -0.28
N GLY A 150 -4.30 24.74 -1.30
CA GLY A 150 -4.71 25.39 -2.54
C GLY A 150 -5.90 24.70 -3.23
N PRO A 151 -5.77 23.42 -3.61
CA PRO A 151 -6.85 22.64 -4.21
C PRO A 151 -8.09 22.56 -3.34
N ARG A 152 -7.89 22.28 -2.04
CA ARG A 152 -8.97 22.18 -1.07
C ARG A 152 -9.78 23.48 -1.04
N ARG A 153 -9.11 24.62 -0.89
CA ARG A 153 -9.73 25.96 -0.85
C ARG A 153 -10.38 26.36 -2.17
N PHE A 154 -9.80 25.95 -3.30
CA PHE A 154 -10.41 26.17 -4.61
C PHE A 154 -11.78 25.47 -4.70
N PHE A 155 -11.81 24.16 -4.41
CA PHE A 155 -13.05 23.38 -4.41
C PHE A 155 -14.05 23.86 -3.36
N GLU A 156 -13.58 24.25 -2.18
CA GLU A 156 -14.40 24.88 -1.15
C GLU A 156 -15.05 26.17 -1.66
N THR A 157 -14.30 27.02 -2.37
CA THR A 157 -14.79 28.30 -2.89
C THR A 157 -15.90 28.09 -3.91
N ILE A 158 -15.67 27.24 -4.92
CA ILE A 158 -16.68 26.97 -5.95
C ILE A 158 -17.88 26.19 -5.37
N ALA A 159 -17.67 25.36 -4.35
CA ALA A 159 -18.75 24.67 -3.66
C ALA A 159 -19.71 25.65 -2.97
N ARG A 160 -19.19 26.74 -2.39
CA ARG A 160 -20.04 27.83 -1.85
C ARG A 160 -20.86 28.52 -2.95
N TRP A 161 -20.40 28.49 -4.19
CA TRP A 161 -21.07 29.10 -5.35
C TRP A 161 -22.01 28.12 -6.08
N GLY A 162 -22.37 27.01 -5.44
CA GLY A 162 -23.32 26.05 -5.98
C GLY A 162 -22.70 24.83 -6.67
N TYR A 163 -21.37 24.73 -6.75
CA TYR A 163 -20.75 23.48 -7.20
C TYR A 163 -21.13 22.33 -6.23
N PRO A 164 -21.53 21.15 -6.74
CA PRO A 164 -22.19 20.12 -5.93
C PRO A 164 -21.21 19.24 -5.14
N TRP A 165 -19.91 19.38 -5.36
CA TRP A 165 -18.89 18.50 -4.76
C TRP A 165 -17.86 19.27 -3.96
N ARG A 166 -17.20 18.57 -3.04
CA ARG A 166 -16.13 19.10 -2.20
C ARG A 166 -14.97 18.14 -2.20
N LEU A 167 -13.75 18.69 -2.21
CA LEU A 167 -12.55 17.90 -2.10
C LEU A 167 -12.31 17.54 -0.62
N MET A 168 -11.83 16.33 -0.35
CA MET A 168 -11.41 15.94 0.99
C MET A 168 -10.21 16.76 1.47
N THR A 169 -10.03 16.83 2.79
CA THR A 169 -8.85 17.45 3.39
C THR A 169 -7.68 16.49 3.46
N GLY A 170 -7.96 15.19 3.40
CA GLY A 170 -6.98 14.13 3.51
C GLY A 170 -7.64 12.80 3.82
N GLY A 171 -6.91 11.94 4.49
CA GLY A 171 -7.42 10.66 4.93
C GLY A 171 -6.42 9.87 5.76
N ARG A 172 -6.82 8.66 6.11
CA ARG A 172 -5.99 7.68 6.81
C ARG A 172 -5.99 6.38 6.05
N HIS A 173 -4.83 5.73 5.94
CA HIS A 173 -4.69 4.39 5.35
C HIS A 173 -4.17 3.44 6.42
N GLU A 174 -4.73 2.24 6.48
CA GLU A 174 -4.32 1.16 7.39
C GLU A 174 -3.92 -0.07 6.57
N MET A 175 -2.78 -0.65 6.92
CA MET A 175 -2.20 -1.81 6.24
C MET A 175 -2.10 -2.96 7.25
N SER A 176 -3.07 -3.88 7.20
CA SER A 176 -3.19 -4.97 8.16
C SER A 176 -3.10 -6.32 7.49
N VAL A 177 -2.56 -7.30 8.22
CA VAL A 177 -2.53 -8.70 7.81
C VAL A 177 -3.11 -9.56 8.92
N GLU A 178 -3.83 -10.60 8.56
CA GLU A 178 -4.33 -11.66 9.45
C GLU A 178 -3.83 -13.04 9.04
N GLY A 179 -3.81 -13.96 10.01
CA GLY A 179 -3.17 -15.27 9.90
C GLY A 179 -1.79 -15.33 10.58
N PRO A 180 -0.99 -16.38 10.30
CA PRO A 180 -1.26 -17.42 9.31
C PRO A 180 -2.46 -18.30 9.69
N PHE A 181 -3.18 -18.78 8.67
CA PHE A 181 -4.28 -19.74 8.79
C PHE A 181 -3.94 -20.99 8.01
N ASP A 182 -4.34 -22.15 8.50
CA ASP A 182 -4.32 -23.38 7.70
C ASP A 182 -5.39 -23.31 6.61
N GLY A 183 -5.20 -24.05 5.52
CA GLY A 183 -6.26 -24.19 4.52
C GLY A 183 -7.40 -25.04 5.06
N GLU A 184 -8.61 -24.84 4.53
CA GLU A 184 -9.77 -25.65 4.88
C GLU A 184 -10.14 -26.57 3.70
N GLY A 185 -10.48 -27.83 3.99
CA GLY A 185 -10.88 -28.81 2.98
C GLY A 185 -9.78 -29.09 1.96
N ASP A 186 -10.10 -28.96 0.67
CA ASP A 186 -9.15 -29.22 -0.44
C ASP A 186 -7.96 -28.24 -0.46
N GLU A 187 -8.02 -27.15 0.29
CA GLU A 187 -6.93 -26.18 0.41
C GLU A 187 -5.98 -26.44 1.59
N GLU A 188 -6.23 -27.46 2.43
CA GLU A 188 -5.41 -27.75 3.63
C GLU A 188 -3.92 -27.94 3.29
N SER A 189 -3.63 -28.61 2.17
CA SER A 189 -2.25 -28.79 1.68
C SER A 189 -1.62 -27.54 1.05
N LEU A 190 -2.41 -26.50 0.80
CA LEU A 190 -1.98 -25.24 0.16
C LEU A 190 -1.69 -24.13 1.18
N GLY A 191 -2.02 -24.35 2.46
CA GLY A 191 -1.64 -23.45 3.54
C GLY A 191 -0.13 -23.48 3.83
N PRO A 192 0.36 -22.54 4.65
CA PRO A 192 -0.40 -21.53 5.38
C PRO A 192 -0.79 -20.32 4.51
N PHE A 193 -1.98 -19.79 4.76
CA PHE A 193 -2.52 -18.58 4.14
C PHE A 193 -2.39 -17.36 5.04
N VAL A 194 -2.26 -16.19 4.43
CA VAL A 194 -2.42 -14.90 5.11
C VAL A 194 -3.51 -14.09 4.42
N GLU A 195 -4.30 -13.36 5.20
CA GLU A 195 -5.26 -12.40 4.69
C GLU A 195 -4.65 -11.01 4.77
N VAL A 196 -4.47 -10.35 3.64
CA VAL A 196 -3.93 -8.99 3.59
C VAL A 196 -5.04 -7.99 3.31
N ARG A 197 -4.97 -6.85 3.99
CA ARG A 197 -5.98 -5.80 3.94
C ARG A 197 -5.31 -4.44 3.74
N PHE A 198 -5.94 -3.63 2.89
CA PHE A 198 -5.64 -2.21 2.74
C PHE A 198 -6.93 -1.44 2.99
N ALA A 199 -7.01 -0.80 4.16
CA ALA A 199 -8.13 0.03 4.57
C ALA A 199 -7.82 1.50 4.44
N SER A 200 -8.85 2.29 4.24
CA SER A 200 -8.67 3.73 4.23
C SER A 200 -9.96 4.44 4.55
N ALA A 201 -9.82 5.66 5.06
CA ALA A 201 -10.89 6.56 5.44
C ALA A 201 -10.59 7.96 4.93
N HIS A 202 -11.59 8.65 4.39
CA HIS A 202 -11.45 10.03 3.91
C HIS A 202 -11.87 11.00 4.99
N THR A 203 -11.17 12.12 5.07
CA THR A 203 -11.47 13.20 6.00
C THR A 203 -12.04 14.38 5.22
N TYR A 204 -13.19 14.89 5.64
CA TYR A 204 -13.81 16.09 5.10
C TYR A 204 -13.95 17.14 6.20
N GLU A 205 -13.86 18.41 5.82
CA GLU A 205 -14.26 19.51 6.69
C GLU A 205 -15.78 19.59 6.73
N ILE A 206 -16.33 19.76 7.94
CA ILE A 206 -17.76 20.01 8.13
C ILE A 206 -18.01 21.49 7.89
N VAL A 207 -18.96 21.79 7.01
CA VAL A 207 -19.41 23.15 6.70
C VAL A 207 -20.78 23.36 7.31
N PRO A 208 -20.91 24.22 8.35
CA PRO A 208 -22.17 24.43 9.06
C PRO A 208 -23.33 24.83 8.16
N GLU A 209 -23.06 25.64 7.13
CA GLU A 209 -24.06 26.15 6.18
C GLU A 209 -24.67 25.05 5.29
N GLU A 210 -23.99 23.90 5.15
CA GLU A 210 -24.50 22.76 4.39
C GLU A 210 -25.45 21.87 5.22
N GLY A 211 -25.59 22.14 6.52
CA GLY A 211 -26.49 21.40 7.41
C GLY A 211 -25.86 20.13 8.00
N GLY A 212 -26.66 19.09 8.19
CA GLY A 212 -26.24 17.85 8.86
C GLY A 212 -25.23 17.02 8.05
N LEU A 213 -24.70 15.95 8.67
CA LEU A 213 -23.63 15.12 8.10
C LEU A 213 -23.99 14.48 6.75
N LEU A 214 -25.27 14.18 6.50
CA LEU A 214 -25.73 13.58 5.24
C LEU A 214 -25.87 14.61 4.11
N GLN A 215 -25.96 15.89 4.44
CA GLN A 215 -26.07 16.99 3.49
C GLN A 215 -24.71 17.57 3.09
N GLN A 216 -23.65 17.22 3.83
CA GLN A 216 -22.29 17.64 3.55
C GLN A 216 -21.86 17.22 2.14
N LYS A 217 -21.30 18.17 1.39
CA LYS A 217 -20.76 17.92 0.06
C LYS A 217 -19.51 17.05 0.17
N THR A 218 -19.39 16.09 -0.73
CA THR A 218 -18.24 15.20 -0.85
C THR A 218 -17.83 15.06 -2.31
N ILE A 219 -16.79 14.28 -2.59
CA ILE A 219 -16.39 13.99 -3.97
C ILE A 219 -17.53 13.26 -4.71
N PRO A 220 -17.60 13.34 -6.06
CA PRO A 220 -18.56 12.57 -6.82
C PRO A 220 -18.47 11.07 -6.53
N LYS A 221 -19.61 10.37 -6.50
CA LYS A 221 -19.66 8.91 -6.27
C LYS A 221 -18.78 8.12 -7.24
N TRP A 222 -18.64 8.56 -8.48
CA TRP A 222 -17.78 7.89 -9.46
C TRP A 222 -16.29 8.05 -9.12
N VAL A 223 -15.86 9.19 -8.56
CA VAL A 223 -14.50 9.36 -8.04
C VAL A 223 -14.27 8.39 -6.89
N GLY A 224 -15.22 8.27 -5.96
CA GLY A 224 -15.15 7.25 -4.91
C GLY A 224 -15.09 5.80 -5.41
N ARG A 225 -15.72 5.50 -6.56
CA ARG A 225 -15.64 4.18 -7.21
C ARG A 225 -14.28 3.94 -7.88
N LEU A 226 -13.77 4.91 -8.65
CA LEU A 226 -12.42 4.84 -9.20
C LEU A 226 -11.40 4.63 -8.11
N HIS A 227 -11.63 5.33 -7.00
CA HIS A 227 -10.81 5.20 -5.83
C HIS A 227 -10.73 3.76 -5.33
N ARG A 228 -11.89 3.16 -5.07
CA ARG A 228 -11.97 1.75 -4.65
C ARG A 228 -11.30 0.82 -5.68
N GLY A 229 -11.45 1.10 -6.97
CA GLY A 229 -10.77 0.34 -8.03
C GLY A 229 -9.24 0.44 -7.91
N TYR A 230 -8.72 1.64 -7.68
CA TYR A 230 -7.28 1.86 -7.52
C TYR A 230 -6.71 1.17 -6.27
N ALA A 231 -7.41 1.24 -5.14
CA ALA A 231 -7.01 0.52 -3.92
C ALA A 231 -6.91 -1.01 -4.15
N ARG A 232 -7.86 -1.59 -4.91
CA ARG A 232 -7.82 -3.01 -5.30
C ARG A 232 -6.66 -3.32 -6.21
N PHE A 233 -6.40 -2.44 -7.18
CA PHE A 233 -5.29 -2.60 -8.10
C PHE A 233 -3.94 -2.57 -7.39
N LEU A 234 -3.75 -1.67 -6.41
CA LEU A 234 -2.57 -1.66 -5.56
C LEU A 234 -2.41 -2.95 -4.75
N LEU A 235 -3.51 -3.42 -4.15
CA LEU A 235 -3.51 -4.64 -3.36
C LEU A 235 -3.13 -5.87 -4.21
N ASP A 236 -3.77 -6.02 -5.38
CA ASP A 236 -3.49 -7.08 -6.35
C ASP A 236 -2.04 -7.03 -6.85
N THR A 237 -1.54 -5.84 -7.18
CA THR A 237 -0.15 -5.66 -7.63
C THR A 237 0.84 -6.06 -6.54
N ALA A 238 0.65 -5.61 -5.30
CA ALA A 238 1.53 -5.95 -4.19
C ALA A 238 1.53 -7.46 -3.90
N VAL A 239 0.37 -8.12 -3.98
CA VAL A 239 0.27 -9.57 -3.80
C VAL A 239 0.98 -10.31 -4.94
N LYS A 240 0.79 -9.91 -6.20
CA LYS A 240 1.48 -10.53 -7.35
C LYS A 240 2.99 -10.41 -7.23
N GLU A 241 3.49 -9.21 -6.94
CA GLU A 241 4.93 -8.97 -6.76
C GLU A 241 5.51 -9.75 -5.58
N LEU A 242 4.73 -9.98 -4.52
CA LEU A 242 5.14 -10.84 -3.40
C LEU A 242 5.25 -12.32 -3.80
N VAL A 243 4.32 -12.81 -4.61
CA VAL A 243 4.27 -14.23 -5.04
C VAL A 243 5.31 -14.53 -6.12
N GLU A 244 5.47 -13.63 -7.09
CA GLU A 244 6.40 -13.78 -8.20
C GLU A 244 7.85 -13.46 -7.79
N GLY A 245 8.02 -12.72 -6.68
CA GLY A 245 9.29 -12.15 -6.26
C GLY A 245 9.53 -10.81 -6.96
N THR A 246 9.83 -9.77 -6.18
CA THR A 246 10.28 -8.49 -6.74
C THR A 246 11.64 -8.66 -7.40
N GLU A 247 11.69 -8.63 -8.74
CA GLU A 247 12.93 -8.41 -9.51
C GLU A 247 13.54 -7.03 -9.24
#